data_AF-A0A7S2FJ51-F1
#
_entry.id   AF-A0A7S2FJ51-F1
#
_cell.length_a   1.000
_cell.length_b   1.000
_cell.length_c   1.000
_cell.angle_alpha   90.00
_cell.angle_beta   90.00
_cell.angle_gamma   90.00
#
_symmetry.space_group_name_H-M   'P 1'
#
loop_
_entity.id
_entity.type
_entity.pdbx_description
1 polymer ?
#
loop_
_entity_poly.entity_id
_entity_poly.type
_entity_poly.pdbx_seq_one_letter_code
_entity_poly.pdbx_strand_id
1 'polypeptide(L)'
;MRRDHDDSANAMNEDEELPHPPPMEQDDPSPPCPGPRIMRSNSLESEDYNGREEEEKKSPTTPDEERETIKKLHEFEIQAGAMYYLVESSWWQRWCEWVGFETDEGASRGSRPAEIDNSPLLAMGSVARLKINISERGGDYVLVLPKEWEHFKSWYGGGPDLARRGIQQGHAAIVELYGLTLKVFRSDDLSATPIELNISKASTVRELKEMACSKFGVDHVEVRIWDYFH
;
A
#
# COMPACT_ATOMS: atom_id res chain seq x y z
N MET A 1 81.41 5.63 6.65
CA MET A 1 81.69 6.60 5.56
C MET A 1 80.42 6.89 4.79
N ARG A 2 79.66 7.92 5.13
CA ARG A 2 78.83 8.69 4.19
C ARG A 2 78.89 10.14 4.65
N ARG A 3 79.25 11.01 3.69
CA ARG A 3 79.57 12.43 3.88
C ARG A 3 78.29 13.26 3.94
N ASP A 4 78.41 14.33 4.71
CA ASP A 4 77.50 15.44 4.84
C ASP A 4 77.56 16.44 3.65
N HIS A 5 76.69 17.46 3.78
CA HIS A 5 76.74 18.84 3.23
C HIS A 5 76.13 19.06 1.83
N ASP A 6 75.32 20.09 1.55
CA ASP A 6 74.76 21.16 2.41
C ASP A 6 73.65 21.92 1.66
N ASP A 7 72.84 22.63 2.46
CA ASP A 7 72.05 23.84 2.26
C ASP A 7 71.74 24.44 0.86
N SER A 8 70.46 24.82 0.67
CA SER A 8 70.08 26.25 0.61
C SER A 8 68.56 26.48 0.69
N ALA A 9 68.21 27.46 1.53
CA ALA A 9 66.88 27.93 1.86
C ALA A 9 66.19 28.75 0.76
N ASN A 10 64.85 28.79 0.78
CA ASN A 10 64.14 30.06 0.64
C ASN A 10 62.78 30.02 1.34
N ALA A 11 62.52 31.07 2.11
CA ALA A 11 61.31 31.30 2.88
C ALA A 11 60.26 32.02 2.02
N MET A 12 58.98 31.66 2.14
CA MET A 12 57.85 32.59 2.02
C MET A 12 56.70 32.10 2.90
N ASN A 13 56.34 32.94 3.87
CA ASN A 13 55.12 32.88 4.67
C ASN A 13 53.93 33.19 3.77
N GLU A 14 52.88 32.38 3.84
CA GLU A 14 51.52 32.81 3.46
C GLU A 14 50.56 32.31 4.53
N ASP A 15 50.25 33.22 5.44
CA ASP A 15 49.04 33.23 6.25
C ASP A 15 47.83 33.36 5.31
N GLU A 16 47.10 32.27 5.07
CA GLU A 16 45.72 32.33 4.59
C GLU A 16 44.79 31.82 5.70
N GLU A 17 44.46 32.72 6.63
CA GLU A 17 43.31 32.61 7.52
C GLU A 17 42.03 32.51 6.68
N LEU A 18 41.32 31.39 6.82
CA LEU A 18 40.00 31.18 6.25
C LEU A 18 38.99 32.17 6.85
N PRO A 19 38.11 32.79 6.05
CA PRO A 19 37.13 33.73 6.56
C PRO A 19 36.10 33.04 7.46
N HIS A 20 36.03 33.48 8.71
CA HIS A 20 35.02 33.07 9.68
C HIS A 20 33.59 33.44 9.22
N PRO A 21 32.59 32.58 9.50
CA PRO A 21 31.20 32.89 9.20
C PRO A 21 30.68 34.05 10.08
N PRO A 22 29.78 34.91 9.55
CA PRO A 22 29.23 36.03 10.32
C PRO A 22 28.38 35.54 11.51
N PRO A 23 28.35 36.32 12.61
CA PRO A 23 27.67 35.93 13.84
C PRO A 23 26.15 35.93 13.71
N MET A 24 25.51 34.94 14.33
CA MET A 24 24.06 34.85 14.49
C MET A 24 23.53 36.09 15.22
N GLU A 25 22.68 36.85 14.55
CA GLU A 25 21.88 37.90 15.17
C GLU A 25 20.91 37.29 16.18
N GLN A 26 20.95 37.84 17.39
CA GLN A 26 20.03 37.53 18.49
C GLN A 26 18.80 38.41 18.32
N ASP A 27 17.65 37.82 18.00
CA ASP A 27 16.35 38.48 18.01
C ASP A 27 15.91 38.72 19.47
N ASP A 28 16.07 39.95 19.94
CA ASP A 28 15.39 40.48 21.13
C ASP A 28 14.01 41.08 20.72
N PRO A 29 13.03 41.12 21.62
CA PRO A 29 11.61 41.19 21.28
C PRO A 29 11.14 42.57 20.83
N SER A 30 10.28 42.58 19.80
CA SER A 30 9.61 43.77 19.27
C SER A 30 8.69 44.47 20.30
N PRO A 31 8.53 45.81 20.21
CA PRO A 31 7.63 46.57 21.07
C PRO A 31 6.14 46.36 20.72
N PRO A 32 5.21 46.62 21.66
CA PRO A 32 3.78 46.40 21.43
C PRO A 32 3.19 47.45 20.50
N CYS A 33 2.51 47.00 19.44
CA CYS A 33 1.73 47.86 18.55
C CYS A 33 0.56 48.54 19.29
N PRO A 34 0.25 49.82 18.96
CA PRO A 34 -0.87 50.53 19.56
C PRO A 34 -2.21 49.99 19.04
N GLY A 35 -3.07 49.57 19.97
CA GLY A 35 -4.41 49.06 19.67
C GLY A 35 -5.32 50.12 19.04
N PRO A 36 -6.20 49.73 18.11
CA PRO A 36 -7.20 50.64 17.56
C PRO A 36 -8.32 50.94 18.58
N ARG A 37 -8.66 52.22 18.62
CA ARG A 37 -9.73 52.86 19.41
C ARG A 37 -11.08 52.16 19.28
N ILE A 38 -11.73 51.89 20.41
CA ILE A 38 -13.16 51.58 20.48
C ILE A 38 -13.96 52.84 20.11
N MET A 39 -14.70 52.79 19.00
CA MET A 39 -15.88 53.62 18.75
C MET A 39 -17.11 52.72 18.89
N ARG A 40 -18.05 53.13 19.74
CA ARG A 40 -19.29 52.40 20.01
C ARG A 40 -20.31 52.56 18.87
N SER A 41 -21.11 51.49 18.74
CA SER A 41 -22.47 51.37 18.17
C SER A 41 -22.69 51.61 16.67
N ASN A 42 -22.96 50.52 15.94
CA ASN A 42 -24.33 50.26 15.44
C ASN A 42 -24.52 48.81 14.96
N SER A 43 -25.58 48.19 15.48
CA SER A 43 -26.47 47.15 14.94
C SER A 43 -26.11 46.30 13.70
N LEU A 44 -26.40 45.00 13.88
CA LEU A 44 -26.96 44.02 12.94
C LEU A 44 -26.04 42.91 12.41
N GLU A 45 -26.52 41.70 12.71
CA GLU A 45 -26.43 40.44 11.99
C GLU A 45 -25.31 39.44 12.36
N SER A 46 -25.82 38.38 12.98
CA SER A 46 -25.27 37.10 13.38
C SER A 46 -24.99 36.21 12.18
N GLU A 47 -23.78 35.67 12.05
CA GLU A 47 -23.54 34.38 11.41
C GLU A 47 -22.39 33.67 12.14
N ASP A 48 -22.75 32.85 13.12
CA ASP A 48 -21.87 31.86 13.74
C ASP A 48 -21.58 30.75 12.71
N TYR A 49 -20.47 30.86 11.97
CA TYR A 49 -19.93 29.76 11.17
C TYR A 49 -19.12 28.81 12.06
N ASN A 50 -19.82 28.03 12.89
CA ASN A 50 -19.25 26.87 13.54
C ASN A 50 -19.39 25.66 12.60
N GLY A 51 -18.58 25.66 11.53
CA GLY A 51 -18.44 24.52 10.61
C GLY A 51 -17.57 23.43 11.24
N ARG A 52 -18.04 22.84 12.35
CA ARG A 52 -17.53 21.57 12.84
C ARG A 52 -18.21 20.51 12.00
N GLU A 53 -17.48 19.90 11.08
CA GLU A 53 -17.88 18.63 10.48
C GLU A 53 -18.06 17.65 11.65
N GLU A 54 -19.29 17.54 12.14
CA GLU A 54 -19.70 16.41 12.93
C GLU A 54 -19.57 15.22 11.99
N GLU A 55 -18.46 14.48 12.10
CA GLU A 55 -18.42 13.08 11.72
C GLU A 55 -19.66 12.45 12.37
N GLU A 56 -20.71 12.28 11.57
CA GLU A 56 -21.87 11.50 11.95
C GLU A 56 -21.33 10.16 12.43
N LYS A 57 -21.32 9.98 13.75
CA LYS A 57 -21.10 8.68 14.37
C LYS A 57 -22.22 7.79 13.87
N LYS A 58 -21.98 7.07 12.78
CA LYS A 58 -22.82 5.97 12.34
C LYS A 58 -23.05 5.09 13.56
N SER A 59 -24.30 5.03 13.99
CA SER A 59 -24.74 4.07 14.98
C SER A 59 -24.24 2.68 14.57
N PRO A 60 -23.77 1.85 15.52
CA PRO A 60 -23.29 0.52 15.18
C PRO A 60 -24.41 -0.26 14.47
N THR A 61 -24.12 -0.69 13.24
CA THR A 61 -25.02 -1.50 12.41
C THR A 61 -25.43 -2.76 13.19
N THR A 62 -26.70 -3.12 13.17
CA THR A 62 -27.17 -4.34 13.83
C THR A 62 -26.65 -5.58 13.09
N PRO A 63 -26.49 -6.74 13.75
CA PRO A 63 -26.01 -7.96 13.08
C PRO A 63 -26.91 -8.38 11.92
N ASP A 64 -28.23 -8.19 12.05
CA ASP A 64 -29.18 -8.49 10.98
C ASP A 64 -28.98 -7.57 9.77
N GLU A 65 -28.79 -6.27 9.97
CA GLU A 65 -28.51 -5.32 8.88
C GLU A 65 -27.18 -5.63 8.18
N GLU A 66 -26.14 -5.99 8.93
CA GLU A 66 -24.87 -6.44 8.36
C GLU A 66 -25.05 -7.71 7.53
N ARG A 67 -25.75 -8.72 8.06
CA ARG A 67 -26.07 -9.96 7.34
C ARG A 67 -26.79 -9.67 6.04
N GLU A 68 -27.89 -8.92 6.08
CA GLU A 68 -28.70 -8.64 4.90
C GLU A 68 -27.93 -7.83 3.85
N THR A 69 -27.03 -6.95 4.29
CA THR A 69 -26.19 -6.17 3.38
C THR A 69 -25.19 -7.07 2.65
N ILE A 70 -24.47 -7.92 3.38
CA ILE A 70 -23.47 -8.80 2.79
C ILE A 70 -24.11 -9.95 2.01
N LYS A 71 -25.20 -10.58 2.50
CA LYS A 71 -25.91 -11.65 1.76
C LYS A 71 -26.31 -11.21 0.35
N LYS A 72 -26.73 -9.96 0.16
CA LYS A 72 -27.09 -9.41 -1.16
C LYS A 72 -25.90 -9.21 -2.11
N LEU A 73 -24.68 -9.13 -1.56
CA LEU A 73 -23.45 -8.90 -2.31
C LEU A 73 -22.63 -10.18 -2.51
N HIS A 74 -22.71 -11.12 -1.56
CA HIS A 74 -21.87 -12.31 -1.47
C HIS A 74 -22.27 -13.46 -2.41
N GLU A 75 -23.10 -13.17 -3.41
CA GLU A 75 -23.46 -14.10 -4.47
C GLU A 75 -22.80 -13.64 -5.78
N PHE A 76 -21.60 -14.14 -6.05
CA PHE A 76 -20.83 -13.75 -7.22
C PHE A 76 -20.03 -14.92 -7.80
N GLU A 77 -19.74 -14.82 -9.09
CA GLU A 77 -18.74 -15.62 -9.76
C GLU A 77 -17.49 -14.77 -10.01
N ILE A 78 -16.31 -15.41 -9.98
CA ILE A 78 -15.07 -14.71 -10.26
C ILE A 78 -15.06 -14.26 -11.73
N GLN A 79 -14.68 -13.01 -11.98
CA GLN A 79 -14.59 -12.42 -13.30
C GLN A 79 -13.17 -11.95 -13.60
N ALA A 80 -12.69 -12.24 -14.82
CA ALA A 80 -11.40 -11.73 -15.28
C ALA A 80 -11.41 -10.19 -15.33
N GLY A 81 -10.38 -9.57 -14.78
CA GLY A 81 -10.23 -8.11 -14.69
C GLY A 81 -10.88 -7.48 -13.46
N ALA A 82 -11.82 -8.17 -12.78
CA ALA A 82 -12.45 -7.66 -11.56
C ALA A 82 -11.49 -7.72 -10.35
N MET A 83 -11.73 -6.86 -9.36
CA MET A 83 -10.97 -6.84 -8.11
C MET A 83 -11.73 -7.54 -7.00
N TYR A 84 -10.99 -8.23 -6.13
CA TYR A 84 -11.46 -8.94 -4.96
C TYR A 84 -10.53 -8.65 -3.78
N TYR A 85 -11.01 -8.83 -2.56
CA TYR A 85 -10.21 -8.71 -1.34
C TYR A 85 -10.17 -10.05 -0.63
N LEU A 86 -9.03 -10.36 -0.01
CA LEU A 86 -8.88 -11.51 0.87
C LEU A 86 -9.23 -11.10 2.30
N VAL A 87 -10.05 -11.91 2.95
CA VAL A 87 -10.37 -11.83 4.37
C VAL A 87 -9.93 -13.12 5.04
N GLU A 88 -9.15 -13.02 6.12
CA GLU A 88 -8.72 -14.19 6.91
C GLU A 88 -9.94 -14.98 7.41
N SER A 89 -9.90 -16.30 7.24
CA SER A 89 -11.08 -17.15 7.45
C SER A 89 -11.57 -17.19 8.90
N SER A 90 -10.67 -17.13 9.88
CA SER A 90 -11.09 -17.14 11.29
C SER A 90 -11.87 -15.87 11.64
N TRP A 91 -11.49 -14.72 11.08
CA TRP A 91 -12.28 -13.50 11.22
C TRP A 91 -13.64 -13.65 10.54
N TRP A 92 -13.67 -14.14 9.30
CA TRP A 92 -14.91 -14.39 8.55
C TRP A 92 -15.87 -15.31 9.31
N GLN A 93 -15.37 -16.43 9.86
CA GLN A 93 -16.16 -17.39 10.64
C GLN A 93 -16.78 -16.74 11.87
N ARG A 94 -16.02 -15.95 12.63
CA ARG A 94 -16.57 -15.22 13.80
C ARG A 94 -17.62 -14.20 13.38
N TRP A 95 -17.44 -13.54 12.24
CA TRP A 95 -18.43 -12.64 11.69
C TRP A 95 -19.71 -13.40 11.30
N CYS A 96 -19.58 -14.54 10.61
CA CYS A 96 -20.71 -15.40 10.28
C CYS A 96 -21.47 -15.89 11.52
N GLU A 97 -20.77 -16.29 12.58
CA GLU A 97 -21.36 -16.66 13.86
C GLU A 97 -22.09 -15.48 14.52
N TRP A 98 -21.50 -14.27 14.48
CA TRP A 98 -22.09 -13.06 15.04
C TRP A 98 -23.40 -12.66 14.35
N VAL A 99 -23.42 -12.68 13.02
CA VAL A 99 -24.59 -12.22 12.25
C VAL A 99 -25.59 -13.34 11.93
N GLY A 100 -25.22 -14.59 12.20
CA GLY A 100 -25.98 -15.76 11.75
C GLY A 100 -26.01 -15.85 10.23
N PHE A 101 -24.86 -15.77 9.57
CA PHE A 101 -24.80 -15.67 8.11
C PHE A 101 -25.37 -16.93 7.41
N GLU A 102 -25.06 -18.12 7.95
CA GLU A 102 -25.50 -19.41 7.38
C GLU A 102 -26.91 -19.82 7.83
N THR A 103 -27.35 -19.38 9.01
CA THR A 103 -28.64 -19.71 9.58
C THR A 103 -29.63 -18.58 9.30
N ASP A 104 -30.70 -18.82 8.55
CA ASP A 104 -31.79 -17.84 8.41
C ASP A 104 -32.50 -17.53 9.74
N GLU A 105 -32.12 -18.23 10.82
CA GLU A 105 -32.52 -18.01 12.21
C GLU A 105 -31.75 -16.87 12.90
N GLY A 106 -31.71 -15.66 12.31
CA GLY A 106 -31.22 -14.46 13.00
C GLY A 106 -29.76 -14.52 13.51
N ALA A 107 -29.31 -13.45 14.19
CA ALA A 107 -27.99 -13.40 14.82
C ALA A 107 -27.76 -14.56 15.81
N SER A 108 -26.66 -15.31 15.68
CA SER A 108 -26.32 -16.38 16.61
C SER A 108 -25.69 -15.83 17.91
N ARG A 109 -25.55 -16.69 18.93
CA ARG A 109 -25.01 -16.39 20.28
C ARG A 109 -23.51 -15.98 20.32
N GLY A 110 -22.89 -15.66 19.19
CA GLY A 110 -21.49 -15.24 19.09
C GLY A 110 -21.25 -13.85 19.66
N SER A 111 -19.98 -13.52 19.93
CA SER A 111 -19.57 -12.15 20.23
C SER A 111 -19.24 -11.38 18.95
N ARG A 112 -19.55 -10.09 18.90
CA ARG A 112 -19.11 -9.21 17.81
C ARG A 112 -17.59 -9.36 17.58
N PRO A 113 -17.14 -9.64 16.35
CA PRO A 113 -15.72 -9.74 16.05
C PRO A 113 -14.99 -8.43 16.39
N ALA A 114 -13.69 -8.57 16.67
CA ALA A 114 -12.77 -7.43 16.71
C ALA A 114 -12.49 -6.91 15.28
N GLU A 115 -11.52 -6.00 15.18
CA GLU A 115 -11.03 -5.52 13.89
C GLU A 115 -10.56 -6.66 12.98
N ILE A 116 -10.64 -6.44 11.66
CA ILE A 116 -10.17 -7.41 10.66
C ILE A 116 -8.66 -7.57 10.80
N ASP A 117 -8.18 -8.82 10.94
CA ASP A 117 -6.75 -9.13 10.97
C ASP A 117 -6.37 -10.07 9.83
N ASN A 118 -5.80 -9.48 8.77
CA ASN A 118 -5.26 -10.20 7.62
C ASN A 118 -3.76 -10.54 7.76
N SER A 119 -3.12 -10.18 8.88
CA SER A 119 -1.69 -10.46 9.10
C SER A 119 -1.34 -11.96 9.05
N PRO A 120 -2.22 -12.93 9.42
CA PRO A 120 -1.93 -14.34 9.27
C PRO A 120 -1.73 -14.79 7.82
N LEU A 121 -2.24 -14.04 6.84
CA LEU A 121 -2.07 -14.32 5.41
C LEU A 121 -0.73 -13.83 4.86
N LEU A 122 0.01 -13.01 5.61
CA LEU A 122 1.21 -12.33 5.15
C LEU A 122 2.49 -13.12 5.45
N ALA A 123 3.43 -13.04 4.52
CA ALA A 123 4.79 -13.49 4.76
C ALA A 123 5.40 -12.72 5.94
N MET A 124 6.27 -13.38 6.71
CA MET A 124 6.89 -12.81 7.91
C MET A 124 7.53 -11.44 7.60
N GLY A 125 7.16 -10.42 8.39
CA GLY A 125 7.65 -9.05 8.25
C GLY A 125 7.12 -8.30 7.02
N SER A 126 6.13 -8.83 6.29
CA SER A 126 5.51 -8.14 5.16
C SER A 126 4.17 -7.52 5.53
N VAL A 127 3.87 -6.39 4.91
CA VAL A 127 2.58 -5.69 5.01
C VAL A 127 1.67 -5.90 3.79
N ALA A 128 2.16 -6.61 2.76
CA ALA A 128 1.42 -6.78 1.50
C ALA A 128 1.67 -8.13 0.79
N ARG A 129 2.82 -8.77 1.02
CA ARG A 129 3.18 -10.04 0.37
C ARG A 129 2.56 -11.20 1.14
N LEU A 130 1.75 -11.99 0.43
CA LEU A 130 1.12 -13.18 0.99
C LEU A 130 2.16 -14.27 1.33
N LYS A 131 1.87 -15.10 2.33
CA LYS A 131 2.55 -16.39 2.52
C LYS A 131 2.36 -17.23 1.27
N ILE A 132 3.30 -18.12 1.00
CA ILE A 132 3.19 -19.07 -0.12
C ILE A 132 2.21 -20.17 0.27
N ASN A 133 1.45 -20.70 -0.69
CA ASN A 133 0.53 -21.83 -0.55
C ASN A 133 -0.72 -21.57 0.31
N ILE A 134 -1.18 -20.33 0.47
CA ILE A 134 -2.52 -20.09 1.01
C ILE A 134 -3.58 -20.41 -0.06
N SER A 135 -4.74 -20.89 0.35
CA SER A 135 -5.79 -21.30 -0.55
C SER A 135 -7.19 -21.10 0.04
N GLU A 136 -8.13 -20.69 -0.80
CA GLU A 136 -9.55 -20.58 -0.44
C GLU A 136 -10.12 -21.95 -0.02
N ARG A 137 -9.82 -23.00 -0.81
CA ARG A 137 -10.23 -24.39 -0.50
C ARG A 137 -9.63 -24.93 0.81
N GLY A 138 -8.43 -24.48 1.17
CA GLY A 138 -7.79 -24.83 2.44
C GLY A 138 -8.40 -24.10 3.64
N GLY A 139 -9.28 -23.13 3.40
CA GLY A 139 -9.88 -22.32 4.44
C GLY A 139 -8.92 -21.29 5.02
N ASP A 140 -7.89 -20.85 4.29
CA ASP A 140 -7.00 -19.80 4.76
C ASP A 140 -7.66 -18.41 4.70
N TYR A 141 -8.43 -18.17 3.62
CA TYR A 141 -9.13 -16.92 3.38
C TYR A 141 -10.47 -17.14 2.66
N VAL A 142 -11.31 -16.10 2.68
CA VAL A 142 -12.52 -15.95 1.88
C VAL A 142 -12.35 -14.76 0.93
N LEU A 143 -12.87 -14.88 -0.30
CA LEU A 143 -12.92 -13.79 -1.25
C LEU A 143 -14.15 -12.93 -1.02
N VAL A 144 -13.95 -11.62 -1.03
CA VAL A 144 -15.05 -10.63 -0.94
C VAL A 144 -14.91 -9.59 -2.03
N LEU A 145 -16.03 -9.04 -2.49
CA LEU A 145 -16.10 -7.94 -3.44
C LEU A 145 -15.60 -6.62 -2.80
N PRO A 146 -15.18 -5.64 -3.61
CA PRO A 146 -14.75 -4.33 -3.09
C PRO A 146 -15.81 -3.66 -2.21
N LYS A 147 -17.09 -3.77 -2.57
CA LYS A 147 -18.20 -3.23 -1.77
C LYS A 147 -18.35 -3.91 -0.42
N GLU A 148 -18.19 -5.23 -0.38
CA GLU A 148 -18.23 -5.98 0.88
C GLU A 148 -17.04 -5.58 1.77
N TRP A 149 -15.86 -5.43 1.19
CA TRP A 149 -14.68 -4.95 1.89
C TRP A 149 -14.88 -3.55 2.48
N GLU A 150 -15.45 -2.61 1.70
CA GLU A 150 -15.79 -1.26 2.17
C GLU A 150 -16.74 -1.30 3.37
N HIS A 151 -17.76 -2.17 3.34
CA HIS A 151 -18.66 -2.38 4.47
C HIS A 151 -17.93 -2.92 5.70
N PHE A 152 -17.13 -3.98 5.54
CA PHE A 152 -16.36 -4.54 6.66
C PHE A 152 -15.39 -3.53 7.26
N LYS A 153 -14.70 -2.75 6.43
CA LYS A 153 -13.82 -1.66 6.88
C LYS A 153 -14.59 -0.58 7.61
N SER A 154 -15.78 -0.21 7.13
CA SER A 154 -16.63 0.78 7.79
C SER A 154 -17.16 0.31 9.15
N TRP A 155 -17.41 -1.01 9.33
CA TRP A 155 -18.00 -1.55 10.56
C TRP A 155 -16.97 -2.03 11.59
N TYR A 156 -15.81 -2.49 11.13
CA TYR A 156 -14.81 -3.17 11.94
C TYR A 156 -13.40 -2.59 11.83
N GLY A 157 -13.09 -1.79 10.81
CA GLY A 157 -11.73 -1.30 10.59
C GLY A 157 -10.73 -2.43 10.32
N GLY A 158 -9.51 -2.32 10.85
CA GLY A 158 -8.46 -3.33 10.71
C GLY A 158 -7.76 -3.36 9.34
N GLY A 159 -7.17 -4.50 8.99
CA GLY A 159 -6.44 -4.73 7.74
C GLY A 159 -5.31 -5.76 7.87
N PRO A 160 -4.28 -5.71 7.02
CA PRO A 160 -4.14 -4.82 5.86
C PRO A 160 -5.07 -5.22 4.70
N ASP A 161 -5.20 -4.29 3.75
CA ASP A 161 -6.00 -4.46 2.54
C ASP A 161 -5.27 -5.36 1.53
N LEU A 162 -5.84 -6.55 1.28
CA LEU A 162 -5.25 -7.57 0.41
C LEU A 162 -6.04 -7.71 -0.90
N ALA A 163 -6.01 -6.67 -1.73
CA ALA A 163 -6.68 -6.66 -3.03
C ALA A 163 -5.97 -7.56 -4.06
N ARG A 164 -6.72 -8.37 -4.81
CA ARG A 164 -6.24 -9.23 -5.89
C ARG A 164 -7.17 -9.16 -7.09
N ARG A 165 -6.61 -9.39 -8.28
CA ARG A 165 -7.35 -9.29 -9.54
C ARG A 165 -7.74 -10.67 -10.04
N GLY A 166 -8.96 -10.80 -10.54
CA GLY A 166 -9.39 -11.96 -11.31
C GLY A 166 -8.65 -12.03 -12.64
N ILE A 167 -8.22 -13.22 -13.03
CA ILE A 167 -7.59 -13.50 -14.32
C ILE A 167 -8.28 -14.67 -15.01
N GLN A 168 -8.27 -14.68 -16.33
CA GLN A 168 -8.70 -15.85 -17.10
C GLN A 168 -7.57 -16.90 -17.06
N GLN A 169 -7.85 -18.09 -16.53
CA GLN A 169 -6.93 -19.23 -16.56
C GLN A 169 -7.61 -20.44 -17.21
N GLY A 170 -7.25 -20.71 -18.47
CA GLY A 170 -7.95 -21.70 -19.28
C GLY A 170 -9.41 -21.32 -19.47
N HIS A 171 -10.33 -22.22 -19.09
CA HIS A 171 -11.78 -22.00 -19.22
C HIS A 171 -12.44 -21.35 -18.00
N ALA A 172 -11.70 -21.11 -16.91
CA ALA A 172 -12.23 -20.53 -15.69
C ALA A 172 -11.56 -19.19 -15.35
N ALA A 173 -12.28 -18.31 -14.68
CA ALA A 173 -11.71 -17.14 -14.05
C ALA A 173 -11.32 -17.47 -12.61
N ILE A 174 -10.11 -17.07 -12.21
CA ILE A 174 -9.58 -17.28 -10.86
C ILE A 174 -8.99 -15.99 -10.30
N VAL A 175 -8.91 -15.84 -8.99
CA VAL A 175 -8.19 -14.72 -8.38
C VAL A 175 -6.69 -15.01 -8.38
N GLU A 176 -5.91 -14.12 -9.00
CA GLU A 176 -4.46 -14.23 -9.04
C GLU A 176 -3.84 -13.77 -7.71
N LEU A 177 -3.43 -14.73 -6.88
CA LEU A 177 -2.74 -14.42 -5.61
C LEU A 177 -1.28 -14.01 -5.79
N TYR A 178 -0.60 -14.67 -6.74
CA TYR A 178 0.83 -14.52 -7.02
C TYR A 178 1.04 -14.39 -8.52
N GLY A 179 1.68 -13.30 -8.94
CA GLY A 179 2.21 -13.15 -10.28
C GLY A 179 3.41 -14.07 -10.54
N LEU A 180 3.78 -14.19 -11.80
CA LEU A 180 5.00 -14.88 -12.24
C LEU A 180 6.21 -14.00 -11.99
N THR A 181 7.20 -14.53 -11.29
CA THR A 181 8.52 -13.88 -11.17
C THR A 181 9.46 -14.48 -12.21
N LEU A 182 9.83 -13.69 -13.19
CA LEU A 182 10.71 -14.06 -14.28
C LEU A 182 12.07 -13.40 -14.11
N LYS A 183 13.14 -14.16 -14.32
CA LYS A 183 14.51 -13.65 -14.45
C LYS A 183 14.79 -13.48 -15.93
N VAL A 184 15.10 -12.25 -16.34
CA VAL A 184 15.38 -11.92 -17.74
C VAL A 184 16.84 -11.53 -17.86
N PHE A 185 17.52 -12.14 -18.82
CA PHE A 185 18.91 -11.89 -19.16
C PHE A 185 18.99 -11.25 -20.54
N ARG A 186 20.05 -10.49 -20.78
CA ARG A 186 20.40 -10.10 -22.15
C ARG A 186 21.26 -11.19 -22.77
N SER A 187 21.02 -11.48 -24.05
CA SER A 187 21.76 -12.52 -24.75
C SER A 187 23.25 -12.21 -24.96
N ASP A 188 23.62 -10.93 -24.98
CA ASP A 188 25.00 -10.49 -25.13
C ASP A 188 25.81 -10.51 -23.81
N ASP A 189 25.12 -10.64 -22.68
CA ASP A 189 25.76 -10.77 -21.37
C ASP A 189 24.90 -11.63 -20.42
N LEU A 190 25.07 -12.95 -20.55
CA LEU A 190 24.43 -13.93 -19.67
C LEU A 190 25.10 -14.03 -18.28
N SER A 191 26.26 -13.38 -18.10
CA SER A 191 26.99 -13.39 -16.83
C SER A 191 26.53 -12.29 -15.87
N ALA A 192 25.90 -11.24 -16.40
CA ALA A 192 25.31 -10.17 -15.63
C ALA A 192 24.19 -10.65 -14.71
N THR A 193 23.93 -9.85 -13.67
CA THR A 193 22.76 -10.06 -12.81
C THR A 193 21.48 -9.87 -13.63
N PRO A 194 20.55 -10.83 -13.62
CA PRO A 194 19.30 -10.70 -14.35
C PRO A 194 18.42 -9.61 -13.77
N ILE A 195 17.56 -9.03 -14.61
CA ILE A 195 16.45 -8.26 -14.08
C ILE A 195 15.35 -9.21 -13.63
N GLU A 196 14.73 -8.91 -12.49
CA GLU A 196 13.52 -9.61 -12.04
C GLU A 196 12.28 -8.82 -12.48
N LEU A 197 11.37 -9.52 -13.15
CA LEU A 197 10.06 -9.03 -13.55
C LEU A 197 8.98 -9.82 -12.81
N ASN A 198 8.07 -9.11 -12.14
CA ASN A 198 6.85 -9.71 -11.64
C ASN A 198 5.71 -9.34 -12.59
N ILE A 199 5.10 -10.34 -13.23
CA ILE A 199 4.06 -10.16 -14.24
C ILE A 199 2.82 -10.97 -13.87
N SER A 200 1.64 -10.54 -14.30
CA SER A 200 0.45 -11.38 -14.21
C SER A 200 0.59 -12.61 -15.12
N LYS A 201 0.05 -13.75 -14.72
CA LYS A 201 -0.11 -14.95 -15.55
C LYS A 201 -0.99 -14.70 -16.77
N ALA A 202 -1.83 -13.67 -16.75
CA ALA A 202 -2.62 -13.24 -17.89
C ALA A 202 -1.88 -12.28 -18.83
N SER A 203 -0.67 -11.84 -18.47
CA SER A 203 0.11 -10.92 -19.32
C SER A 203 0.50 -11.60 -20.62
N THR A 204 0.46 -10.85 -21.71
CA THR A 204 0.89 -11.29 -23.02
C THR A 204 2.42 -11.24 -23.14
N VAL A 205 2.97 -12.01 -24.10
CA VAL A 205 4.41 -11.96 -24.44
C VAL A 205 4.82 -10.54 -24.88
N ARG A 206 3.91 -9.79 -25.52
CA ARG A 206 4.15 -8.40 -25.90
C ARG A 206 4.38 -7.52 -24.67
N GLU A 207 3.49 -7.56 -23.70
CA GLU A 207 3.62 -6.77 -22.46
C GLU A 207 4.87 -7.15 -21.68
N LEU A 208 5.17 -8.45 -21.57
CA LEU A 208 6.43 -8.92 -20.98
C LEU A 208 7.64 -8.30 -21.69
N LYS A 209 7.66 -8.34 -23.03
CA LYS A 209 8.74 -7.79 -23.83
C LYS A 209 8.86 -6.27 -23.64
N GLU A 210 7.76 -5.54 -23.67
CA GLU A 210 7.75 -4.09 -23.44
C GLU A 210 8.31 -3.74 -22.05
N MET A 211 7.90 -4.45 -21.00
CA MET A 211 8.45 -4.26 -19.64
C MET A 211 9.93 -4.59 -19.55
N ALA A 212 10.38 -5.70 -20.15
CA ALA A 212 11.78 -6.09 -20.16
C ALA A 212 12.64 -5.06 -20.91
N CYS A 213 12.21 -4.67 -22.10
CA CYS A 213 12.88 -3.67 -22.93
C CYS A 213 12.98 -2.32 -22.22
N SER A 214 11.89 -1.88 -21.56
CA SER A 214 11.89 -0.66 -20.75
C SER A 214 12.92 -0.72 -19.62
N LYS A 215 13.01 -1.83 -18.87
CA LYS A 215 14.02 -1.98 -17.80
C LYS A 215 15.45 -2.05 -18.32
N PHE A 216 15.66 -2.62 -19.51
CA PHE A 216 17.00 -2.69 -20.13
C PHE A 216 17.38 -1.42 -20.91
N GLY A 217 16.46 -0.48 -21.13
CA GLY A 217 16.69 0.72 -21.92
C GLY A 217 16.92 0.42 -23.40
N VAL A 218 16.25 -0.60 -23.94
CA VAL A 218 16.36 -1.01 -25.35
C VAL A 218 15.03 -0.86 -26.08
N ASP A 219 15.08 -0.65 -27.40
CA ASP A 219 13.87 -0.58 -28.21
C ASP A 219 13.24 -1.98 -28.35
N HIS A 220 11.94 -2.07 -28.05
CA HIS A 220 11.19 -3.32 -28.20
C HIS A 220 11.00 -3.73 -29.66
N VAL A 221 11.17 -2.86 -30.65
CA VAL A 221 11.09 -3.26 -32.07
C VAL A 221 12.31 -4.07 -32.51
N GLU A 222 13.49 -3.73 -31.99
CA GLU A 222 14.79 -4.30 -32.40
C GLU A 222 15.17 -5.58 -31.64
N VAL A 223 14.38 -6.00 -30.64
CA VAL A 223 14.72 -7.10 -29.74
C VAL A 223 13.82 -8.32 -29.98
N ARG A 224 14.34 -9.52 -29.73
CA ARG A 224 13.56 -10.76 -29.65
C ARG A 224 13.65 -11.35 -28.25
N ILE A 225 12.56 -11.93 -27.78
CA ILE A 225 12.51 -12.65 -26.52
C ILE A 225 12.53 -14.15 -26.80
N TRP A 226 13.30 -14.89 -26.02
CA TRP A 226 13.43 -16.34 -26.11
C TRP A 226 13.15 -16.90 -24.71
N ASP A 227 12.33 -17.94 -24.64
CA ASP A 227 12.19 -18.72 -23.42
C ASP A 227 13.37 -19.69 -23.31
N TYR A 228 13.82 -19.91 -22.07
CA TYR A 228 14.85 -20.89 -21.78
C TYR A 228 14.28 -21.88 -20.78
N PHE A 229 13.85 -23.03 -21.29
CA PHE A 229 13.47 -24.19 -20.48
C PHE A 229 14.58 -25.25 -20.61
N HIS A 230 15.06 -25.74 -19.47
CA HIS A 230 15.97 -26.88 -19.37
C HIS A 230 15.29 -27.97 -18.54
#